data_AF-A0A533HNH7-F1
#
_entry.id   AF-A0A533HNH7-F1
#
_cell.length_a   1.000
_cell.length_b   1.000
_cell.length_c   1.000
_cell.angle_alpha   90.00
_cell.angle_beta   90.00
_cell.angle_gamma   90.00
#
_symmetry.space_group_name_H-M   'P 1'
#
loop_
_entity.id
_entity.type
_entity.pdbx_description
1 polymer ?
#
loop_
_entity_poly.entity_id
_entity_poly.type
_entity_poly.pdbx_seq_one_letter_code
_entity_poly.pdbx_strand_id
1 'polypeptide(L)'
;TYNLFRQILNLYSDKITYHLIDCRSCSMGMGFLIEKAVKMKENGISFEEIVKELEKLKTKEDFFFTVDKLDYLYTSGRIKRSSKVVGNLLNIKPIITCIKKTGNLEVIDAVRGRKKVNQQILNYIIDFAANDQIDNIYIMHSNLQENADELEKVIQDYYPNVKIYKRPISSLFVIHTGPHIYGAVVTLK
;
A
#
# COMPACT_ATOMS: atom_id res chain seq x y z
N THR A 1 -11.67 0.37 -12.12
CA THR A 1 -11.85 -1.09 -11.97
C THR A 1 -13.04 -1.45 -11.09
N TYR A 2 -13.05 -1.10 -9.79
CA TYR A 2 -14.13 -1.47 -8.86
C TYR A 2 -15.55 -1.15 -9.38
N ASN A 3 -15.83 0.11 -9.76
CA ASN A 3 -17.16 0.50 -10.25
C ASN A 3 -17.60 -0.24 -11.52
N LEU A 4 -16.66 -0.56 -12.41
CA LEU A 4 -16.93 -1.34 -13.61
C LEU A 4 -17.35 -2.78 -13.23
N PHE A 5 -16.59 -3.43 -12.36
CA PHE A 5 -16.94 -4.78 -11.89
C PHE A 5 -18.26 -4.78 -11.11
N ARG A 6 -18.55 -3.75 -10.31
CA ARG A 6 -19.85 -3.60 -9.66
C ARG A 6 -21.00 -3.57 -10.67
N GLN A 7 -20.87 -2.79 -11.75
CA GLN A 7 -21.87 -2.73 -12.81
C GLN A 7 -22.03 -4.06 -13.53
N ILE A 8 -20.92 -4.71 -13.90
CA ILE A 8 -20.93 -6.00 -14.60
C ILE A 8 -21.56 -7.07 -13.71
N LEU A 9 -21.09 -7.26 -12.48
CA LEU A 9 -21.56 -8.32 -11.58
C LEU A 9 -23.06 -8.21 -11.28
N ASN A 10 -23.60 -6.99 -11.20
CA ASN A 10 -25.04 -6.77 -11.04
C ASN A 10 -25.86 -7.41 -12.19
N LEU A 11 -25.33 -7.42 -13.41
CA LEU A 11 -25.98 -8.07 -14.57
C LEU A 11 -26.00 -9.61 -14.50
N TYR A 12 -25.26 -10.20 -13.57
CA TYR A 12 -25.14 -11.66 -13.37
C TYR A 12 -25.55 -12.08 -11.95
N SER A 13 -26.25 -11.21 -11.21
CA SER A 13 -26.67 -11.46 -9.82
C SER A 13 -27.62 -12.64 -9.65
N ASP A 14 -28.30 -13.05 -10.72
CA ASP A 14 -29.13 -14.26 -10.81
C ASP A 14 -28.34 -15.53 -11.15
N LYS A 15 -27.07 -15.39 -11.56
CA LYS A 15 -26.23 -16.48 -12.11
C LYS A 15 -25.04 -16.83 -11.23
N ILE A 16 -24.50 -15.88 -10.48
CA ILE A 16 -23.35 -16.09 -9.61
C ILE A 16 -23.57 -15.42 -8.26
N THR A 17 -23.14 -16.10 -7.21
CA THR A 17 -22.99 -15.49 -5.89
C THR A 17 -21.67 -14.73 -5.84
N TYR A 18 -21.71 -13.45 -5.49
CA TYR A 18 -20.51 -12.63 -5.40
C TYR A 18 -20.60 -11.62 -4.26
N HIS A 19 -19.42 -11.19 -3.80
CA HIS A 19 -19.27 -10.05 -2.90
C HIS A 19 -18.08 -9.24 -3.38
N LEU A 20 -18.27 -7.93 -3.57
CA LEU A 20 -17.24 -7.06 -4.11
C LEU A 20 -16.62 -6.22 -2.99
N ILE A 21 -15.36 -6.50 -2.65
CA ILE A 21 -14.64 -5.80 -1.59
C ILE A 21 -13.91 -4.59 -2.17
N ASP A 22 -14.32 -3.38 -1.76
CA ASP A 22 -13.52 -2.18 -1.95
C ASP A 22 -12.46 -2.11 -0.85
N CYS A 23 -11.27 -2.66 -1.14
CA CYS A 23 -10.16 -2.67 -0.19
C CYS A 23 -9.51 -1.29 -0.02
N ARG A 24 -9.77 -0.34 -0.94
CA ARG A 24 -9.16 1.01 -0.93
C ARG A 24 -7.65 0.97 -0.74
N SER A 25 -7.04 -0.02 -1.35
CA SER A 25 -5.61 -0.29 -1.32
C SER A 25 -5.14 -0.78 -2.68
N CYS A 26 -3.85 -1.06 -2.79
CA CYS A 26 -3.23 -1.56 -4.00
C CYS A 26 -2.00 -2.39 -3.67
N SER A 27 -1.37 -2.96 -4.70
CA SER A 27 -0.17 -3.79 -4.52
C SER A 27 -0.41 -4.92 -3.49
N MET A 28 0.54 -5.19 -2.62
CA MET A 28 0.43 -6.23 -1.58
C MET A 28 -0.60 -5.92 -0.49
N GLY A 29 -1.14 -4.69 -0.38
CA GLY A 29 -2.29 -4.42 0.48
C GLY A 29 -3.55 -5.15 -0.03
N MET A 30 -3.72 -5.21 -1.35
CA MET A 30 -4.73 -6.06 -1.99
C MET A 30 -4.33 -7.54 -2.01
N GLY A 31 -3.04 -7.81 -2.28
CA GLY A 31 -2.49 -9.18 -2.28
C GLY A 31 -2.70 -9.91 -0.96
N PHE A 32 -2.54 -9.22 0.16
CA PHE A 32 -2.81 -9.72 1.51
C PHE A 32 -4.22 -10.29 1.67
N LEU A 33 -5.24 -9.56 1.20
CA LEU A 33 -6.62 -10.03 1.28
C LEU A 33 -6.85 -11.27 0.42
N ILE A 34 -6.23 -11.32 -0.77
CA ILE A 34 -6.29 -12.48 -1.66
C ILE A 34 -5.66 -13.70 -0.99
N GLU A 35 -4.47 -13.55 -0.39
CA GLU A 35 -3.79 -14.65 0.31
C GLU A 35 -4.63 -15.18 1.48
N LYS A 36 -5.26 -14.30 2.26
CA LYS A 36 -6.15 -14.72 3.37
C LYS A 36 -7.40 -15.42 2.85
N ALA A 37 -8.00 -14.92 1.76
CA ALA A 37 -9.17 -15.53 1.13
C ALA A 37 -8.89 -16.96 0.64
N VAL A 38 -7.75 -17.16 -0.04
CA VAL A 38 -7.32 -18.47 -0.54
C VAL A 38 -7.11 -19.44 0.63
N LYS A 39 -6.36 -19.04 1.66
CA LYS A 39 -6.13 -19.87 2.84
C LYS A 39 -7.42 -20.27 3.57
N MET A 40 -8.36 -19.34 3.76
CA MET A 40 -9.64 -19.66 4.38
C MET A 40 -10.46 -20.63 3.52
N LYS A 41 -10.47 -20.45 2.20
CA LYS A 41 -11.13 -21.38 1.28
C LYS A 41 -10.51 -22.78 1.34
N GLU A 42 -9.19 -22.89 1.35
CA GLU A 42 -8.47 -24.18 1.46
C GLU A 42 -8.76 -24.88 2.79
N ASN A 43 -9.02 -24.13 3.86
CA ASN A 43 -9.44 -24.65 5.16
C ASN A 43 -10.95 -24.95 5.25
N GLY A 44 -11.70 -24.84 4.15
CA GLY A 44 -13.12 -25.17 4.10
C GLY A 44 -14.05 -24.15 4.75
N ILE A 45 -13.59 -22.91 4.99
CA ILE A 45 -14.43 -21.84 5.53
C ILE A 45 -15.49 -21.44 4.49
N SER A 46 -16.71 -21.15 4.96
CA SER A 46 -17.83 -20.78 4.09
C SER A 46 -17.61 -19.44 3.38
N PHE A 47 -18.31 -19.22 2.27
CA PHE A 47 -18.22 -17.97 1.50
C PHE A 47 -18.59 -16.75 2.35
N GLU A 48 -19.67 -16.85 3.12
CA GLU A 48 -20.20 -15.78 3.95
C GLU A 48 -19.22 -15.41 5.08
N GLU A 49 -18.59 -16.41 5.71
CA GLU A 49 -17.57 -16.19 6.73
C GLU A 49 -16.29 -15.59 6.14
N ILE A 50 -15.83 -16.07 4.98
CA ILE A 50 -14.70 -15.48 4.26
C ILE A 50 -14.96 -14.00 3.99
N VAL A 51 -16.14 -13.66 3.44
CA VAL A 51 -16.51 -12.27 3.17
C VAL A 51 -16.46 -11.43 4.43
N LYS A 52 -17.07 -11.91 5.52
CA LYS A 52 -17.09 -11.22 6.81
C LYS A 52 -15.69 -10.96 7.36
N GLU A 53 -14.79 -11.95 7.28
CA GLU A 53 -13.42 -11.79 7.77
C GLU A 53 -12.59 -10.88 6.87
N LEU A 54 -12.71 -10.97 5.54
CA LEU A 54 -12.00 -10.07 4.62
C LEU A 54 -12.42 -8.60 4.79
N GLU A 55 -13.70 -8.34 5.06
CA GLU A 55 -14.20 -6.98 5.34
C GLU A 55 -13.60 -6.37 6.62
N LYS A 56 -13.20 -7.20 7.59
CA LYS A 56 -12.43 -6.77 8.77
C LYS A 56 -10.95 -6.61 8.43
N LEU A 57 -10.37 -7.58 7.74
CA LEU A 57 -8.94 -7.61 7.42
C LEU A 57 -8.52 -6.47 6.49
N LYS A 58 -9.42 -5.88 5.70
CA LYS A 58 -9.07 -4.76 4.82
C LYS A 58 -8.56 -3.52 5.55
N THR A 59 -8.79 -3.39 6.86
CA THR A 59 -8.22 -2.30 7.68
C THR A 59 -6.93 -2.71 8.40
N LYS A 60 -6.47 -3.96 8.22
CA LYS A 60 -5.25 -4.52 8.80
C LYS A 60 -4.05 -4.40 7.86
N GLU A 61 -4.08 -3.44 6.95
CA GLU A 61 -2.93 -3.10 6.11
C GLU A 61 -2.85 -1.59 5.86
N ASP A 62 -1.62 -1.11 5.68
CA ASP A 62 -1.38 0.20 5.11
C ASP A 62 -0.08 0.24 4.31
N PHE A 63 0.09 1.28 3.50
CA PHE A 63 1.29 1.46 2.72
C PHE A 63 1.82 2.89 2.80
N PHE A 64 3.15 2.98 2.80
CA PHE A 64 3.87 4.24 2.85
C PHE A 64 4.97 4.21 1.80
N PHE A 65 4.95 5.16 0.88
CA PHE A 65 5.93 5.21 -0.19
C PHE A 65 6.37 6.63 -0.51
N THR A 66 7.50 6.72 -1.21
CA THR A 66 8.04 7.97 -1.72
C THR A 66 8.31 7.88 -3.21
N VAL A 67 8.33 9.03 -3.86
CA VAL A 67 8.66 9.20 -5.28
C VAL A 67 9.65 10.34 -5.44
N ASP A 68 10.33 10.42 -6.58
CA ASP A 68 11.18 11.57 -6.87
C ASP A 68 10.44 12.86 -7.17
N LYS A 69 9.32 12.75 -7.89
CA LYS A 69 8.51 13.88 -8.33
C LYS A 69 7.04 13.49 -8.28
N LEU A 70 6.20 14.40 -7.82
CA LEU A 70 4.74 14.20 -7.82
C LEU A 70 4.11 14.40 -9.20
N ASP A 71 4.85 14.92 -10.18
CA ASP A 71 4.36 15.26 -11.52
C ASP A 71 3.62 14.11 -12.21
N TYR A 72 4.11 12.86 -12.07
CA TYR A 72 3.44 11.68 -12.61
C TYR A 72 2.09 11.42 -11.92
N LEU A 73 2.03 11.55 -10.60
CA LEU A 73 0.81 11.34 -9.82
C LEU A 73 -0.21 12.47 -10.05
N TYR A 74 0.27 13.70 -10.23
CA TYR A 74 -0.56 14.85 -10.58
C TYR A 74 -1.10 14.73 -12.00
N THR A 75 -0.25 14.44 -12.99
CA THR A 75 -0.65 14.31 -14.40
C THR A 75 -1.62 13.15 -14.58
N SER A 76 -1.40 12.04 -13.87
CA SER A 76 -2.33 10.92 -13.89
C SER A 76 -3.59 11.16 -13.03
N GLY A 77 -3.66 12.21 -12.22
CA GLY A 77 -4.82 12.52 -11.38
C GLY A 77 -5.02 11.56 -10.19
N ARG A 78 -4.02 10.74 -9.86
CA ARG A 78 -4.06 9.79 -8.72
C ARG A 78 -3.84 10.49 -7.38
N ILE A 79 -3.29 11.69 -7.39
CA ILE A 79 -3.15 12.55 -6.21
C ILE A 79 -3.58 13.97 -6.54
N LYS A 80 -4.32 14.63 -5.64
CA LYS A 80 -4.62 16.05 -5.77
C LYS A 80 -3.38 16.87 -5.43
N ARG A 81 -3.26 18.07 -6.02
CA ARG A 81 -2.18 19.00 -5.65
C ARG A 81 -2.29 19.32 -4.16
N SER A 82 -1.18 19.18 -3.46
CA SER A 82 -1.09 19.33 -2.00
C SER A 82 -0.19 20.52 -1.68
N SER A 83 -0.62 21.37 -0.74
CA SER A 83 0.19 22.47 -0.22
C SER A 83 1.34 22.00 0.67
N LYS A 84 1.36 20.74 1.12
CA LYS A 84 2.44 20.19 1.97
C LYS A 84 3.79 20.10 1.24
N VAL A 85 3.78 20.11 -0.08
CA VAL A 85 4.99 20.17 -0.90
C VAL A 85 5.09 21.57 -1.49
N VAL A 86 5.60 22.52 -0.70
CA VAL A 86 5.82 23.89 -1.15
C VAL A 86 7.15 23.96 -1.90
N GLY A 87 7.09 24.06 -3.23
CA GLY A 87 8.20 24.51 -4.08
C GLY A 87 9.26 23.47 -4.44
N ASN A 88 10.15 23.86 -5.35
CA ASN A 88 11.27 23.06 -5.86
C ASN A 88 12.46 23.04 -4.88
N LEU A 89 12.22 22.91 -3.57
CA LEU A 89 13.33 22.82 -2.62
C LEU A 89 14.13 21.54 -2.89
N LEU A 90 15.43 21.73 -3.12
CA LEU A 90 16.34 20.66 -3.51
C LEU A 90 16.29 19.49 -2.52
N ASN A 91 16.05 18.30 -3.05
CA ASN A 91 16.08 17.02 -2.33
C ASN A 91 15.01 16.81 -1.23
N ILE A 92 13.88 17.54 -1.27
CA ILE A 92 12.70 17.17 -0.50
C ILE A 92 11.95 16.03 -1.20
N LYS A 93 11.53 15.02 -0.43
CA LYS A 93 10.85 13.82 -0.90
C LYS A 93 9.50 13.69 -0.18
N PRO A 94 8.38 13.59 -0.91
CA PRO A 94 7.07 13.37 -0.30
C PRO A 94 6.96 11.94 0.25
N ILE A 95 6.19 11.77 1.31
CA ILE A 95 5.75 10.46 1.80
C ILE A 95 4.24 10.39 1.64
N ILE A 96 3.76 9.30 1.05
CA ILE A 96 2.42 9.16 0.52
C ILE A 96 1.80 7.87 1.06
N THR A 97 0.52 7.95 1.44
CA THR A 97 -0.34 6.82 1.79
C THR A 97 -1.71 6.96 1.11
N CYS A 98 -2.62 6.01 1.33
CA CYS A 98 -4.02 6.07 0.96
C CYS A 98 -4.92 6.40 2.15
N ILE A 99 -5.79 7.40 1.99
CA ILE A 99 -6.82 7.71 2.96
C ILE A 99 -7.92 6.66 2.88
N LYS A 100 -7.94 5.69 3.81
CA LYS A 100 -8.89 4.56 3.83
C LYS A 100 -10.36 4.99 3.76
N LYS A 101 -10.74 6.17 4.25
CA LYS A 101 -12.12 6.70 4.14
C LYS A 101 -12.52 7.07 2.70
N THR A 102 -11.56 7.40 1.83
CA THR A 102 -11.84 7.89 0.47
C THR A 102 -11.20 7.07 -0.64
N GLY A 103 -10.18 6.27 -0.34
CA GLY A 103 -9.38 5.57 -1.34
C GLY A 103 -8.41 6.46 -2.13
N ASN A 104 -8.29 7.75 -1.76
CA ASN A 104 -7.40 8.68 -2.44
C ASN A 104 -5.99 8.63 -1.84
N LEU A 105 -4.98 8.80 -2.69
CA LEU A 105 -3.63 9.05 -2.23
C LEU A 105 -3.52 10.44 -1.61
N GLU A 106 -2.71 10.56 -0.56
CA GLU A 106 -2.40 11.82 0.09
C GLU A 106 -0.92 11.90 0.47
N VAL A 107 -0.33 13.07 0.28
CA VAL A 107 0.99 13.38 0.85
C VAL A 107 0.80 13.61 2.34
N ILE A 108 1.33 12.72 3.17
CA ILE A 108 1.26 12.86 4.62
C ILE A 108 2.44 13.62 5.19
N ASP A 109 3.60 13.56 4.52
CA ASP A 109 4.84 14.22 4.93
C ASP A 109 5.68 14.68 3.73
N ALA A 110 6.64 15.56 3.97
CA ALA A 110 7.65 15.99 3.02
C ALA A 110 8.99 16.20 3.73
N VAL A 111 9.92 15.24 3.57
CA VAL A 111 11.18 15.22 4.32
C VAL A 111 12.38 15.35 3.39
N ARG A 112 13.46 15.99 3.88
CA ARG A 112 14.67 16.21 3.09
C ARG A 112 15.61 15.01 3.15
N GLY A 113 15.90 14.43 1.99
CA GLY A 113 16.85 13.32 1.81
C GLY A 113 16.29 11.94 2.18
N ARG A 114 16.72 10.90 1.46
CA ARG A 114 16.16 9.55 1.56
C ARG A 114 16.43 8.83 2.88
N LYS A 115 17.56 9.10 3.55
CA LYS A 115 17.81 8.55 4.89
C LYS A 115 16.71 8.93 5.88
N LYS A 116 16.27 10.19 5.85
CA LYS A 116 15.14 10.65 6.67
C LYS A 116 13.80 10.07 6.20
N VAL A 117 13.62 9.89 4.90
CA VAL A 117 12.44 9.19 4.37
C VAL A 117 12.33 7.77 4.94
N ASN A 118 13.42 7.00 4.97
CA ASN A 118 13.41 5.62 5.46
C ASN A 118 12.99 5.56 6.93
N GLN A 119 13.58 6.42 7.76
CA GLN A 119 13.21 6.52 9.17
C GLN A 119 11.75 6.93 9.34
N GLN A 120 11.27 7.88 8.54
CA GLN A 120 9.90 8.37 8.65
C GLN A 120 8.87 7.34 8.16
N ILE A 121 9.19 6.55 7.12
CA ILE A 121 8.38 5.38 6.73
C ILE A 121 8.34 4.36 7.87
N LEU A 122 9.45 4.06 8.53
CA LEU A 122 9.46 3.18 9.70
C LEU A 122 8.55 3.74 10.81
N ASN A 123 8.65 5.04 11.12
CA ASN A 123 7.80 5.66 12.14
C ASN A 123 6.31 5.50 11.79
N TYR A 124 5.91 5.70 10.53
CA TYR A 124 4.53 5.46 10.11
C TYR A 124 4.10 3.99 10.21
N ILE A 125 5.01 3.05 9.95
CA ILE A 125 4.75 1.62 10.16
C ILE A 125 4.54 1.33 11.65
N ILE A 126 5.36 1.90 12.53
CA ILE A 126 5.24 1.76 13.99
C ILE A 126 3.91 2.34 14.47
N ASP A 127 3.57 3.56 14.03
CA ASP A 127 2.32 4.23 14.39
C ASP A 127 1.09 3.45 13.90
N PHE A 128 1.14 2.90 12.69
CA PHE A 128 0.07 2.07 12.15
C PHE A 128 -0.09 0.74 12.89
N ALA A 129 1.03 0.07 13.18
CA ALA A 129 1.01 -1.17 13.95
C ALA A 129 0.53 -0.92 15.38
N ALA A 130 0.89 0.22 15.99
CA ALA A 130 0.59 0.55 17.38
C ALA A 130 0.92 -0.63 18.32
N ASN A 131 -0.10 -1.32 18.84
CA ASN A 131 0.03 -2.50 19.70
C ASN A 131 -0.31 -3.82 19.00
N ASP A 132 -0.69 -3.79 17.73
CA ASP A 132 -0.98 -4.98 16.93
C ASP A 132 0.32 -5.65 16.46
N GLN A 133 0.23 -6.97 16.24
CA GLN A 133 1.36 -7.73 15.71
C GLN A 133 1.42 -7.63 14.18
N ILE A 134 2.57 -7.22 13.66
CA ILE A 134 2.85 -7.25 12.22
C ILE A 134 2.87 -8.71 11.73
N ASP A 135 2.13 -8.97 10.65
CA ASP A 135 2.14 -10.24 9.92
C ASP A 135 3.34 -10.25 8.96
N ASN A 136 3.34 -9.38 7.96
CA ASN A 136 4.40 -9.26 6.97
C ASN A 136 4.61 -7.80 6.53
N ILE A 137 5.82 -7.50 6.06
CA ILE A 137 6.16 -6.25 5.38
C ILE A 137 6.56 -6.55 3.94
N TYR A 138 6.06 -5.75 3.00
CA TYR A 138 6.35 -5.88 1.57
C TYR A 138 7.00 -4.61 1.06
N ILE A 139 8.28 -4.66 0.69
CA ILE A 139 9.01 -3.52 0.15
C ILE A 139 8.96 -3.57 -1.37
N MET A 140 8.39 -2.53 -1.98
CA MET A 140 8.23 -2.44 -3.43
C MET A 140 9.06 -1.27 -3.95
N HIS A 141 9.76 -1.44 -5.08
CA HIS A 141 10.60 -0.37 -5.63
C HIS A 141 10.71 -0.40 -7.16
N SER A 142 11.11 0.72 -7.75
CA SER A 142 11.56 0.85 -9.13
C SER A 142 12.68 1.88 -9.19
N ASN A 143 13.76 1.54 -9.90
CA ASN A 143 15.00 2.33 -10.06
C ASN A 143 15.62 2.89 -8.76
N LEU A 144 15.24 2.38 -7.59
CA LEU A 144 15.68 2.81 -6.27
C LEU A 144 15.97 1.62 -5.36
N GLN A 145 16.62 0.57 -5.91
CA GLN A 145 16.96 -0.66 -5.19
C GLN A 145 17.75 -0.35 -3.91
N GLU A 146 18.82 0.42 -4.01
CA GLU A 146 19.68 0.74 -2.86
C GLU A 146 18.90 1.41 -1.72
N ASN A 147 17.94 2.28 -2.03
CA ASN A 147 17.12 2.92 -1.00
C ASN A 147 16.07 1.97 -0.40
N ALA A 148 15.57 1.03 -1.19
CA ALA A 148 14.73 -0.05 -0.69
C ALA A 148 15.52 -1.00 0.23
N ASP A 149 16.80 -1.25 -0.06
CA ASP A 149 17.71 -2.03 0.79
C ASP A 149 17.99 -1.31 2.12
N GLU A 150 18.22 0.00 2.07
CA GLU A 150 18.36 0.82 3.28
C GLU A 150 17.08 0.84 4.12
N LEU A 151 15.90 0.92 3.47
CA LEU A 151 14.61 0.85 4.17
C LEU A 151 14.41 -0.51 4.83
N GLU A 152 14.71 -1.60 4.13
CA GLU A 152 14.67 -2.96 4.67
C GLU A 152 15.52 -3.08 5.92
N LYS A 153 16.77 -2.57 5.87
CA LYS A 153 17.67 -2.58 7.01
C LYS A 153 17.08 -1.83 8.21
N VAL A 154 16.61 -0.60 8.00
CA VAL A 154 16.01 0.22 9.09
C VAL A 154 14.81 -0.49 9.71
N ILE A 155 13.97 -1.14 8.91
CA ILE A 155 12.83 -1.91 9.41
C ILE A 155 13.29 -3.15 10.18
N GLN A 156 14.25 -3.91 9.66
CA GLN A 156 14.74 -5.14 10.30
C GLN A 156 15.48 -4.83 11.61
N ASP A 157 16.22 -3.73 11.68
CA ASP A 157 16.89 -3.29 12.90
C ASP A 157 15.89 -3.01 14.04
N TYR A 158 14.69 -2.51 13.71
CA TYR A 158 13.62 -2.26 14.69
C TYR A 158 12.74 -3.49 14.95
N TYR A 159 12.39 -4.24 13.91
CA TYR A 159 11.58 -5.46 13.95
C TYR A 159 12.40 -6.68 13.52
N PRO A 160 13.31 -7.20 14.37
CA PRO A 160 14.30 -8.21 13.96
C PRO A 160 13.71 -9.53 13.49
N ASN A 161 12.46 -9.84 13.85
CA ASN A 161 11.79 -11.10 13.51
C ASN A 161 10.68 -10.93 12.48
N VAL A 162 10.44 -9.73 11.96
CA VAL A 162 9.40 -9.53 10.94
C VAL A 162 9.85 -10.13 9.62
N LYS A 163 8.90 -10.75 8.90
CA LYS A 163 9.17 -11.25 7.57
C LYS A 163 9.03 -10.12 6.56
N ILE A 164 10.11 -9.86 5.83
CA ILE A 164 10.15 -8.85 4.76
C ILE A 164 10.22 -9.54 3.41
N TYR A 165 9.38 -9.09 2.47
CA TYR A 165 9.45 -9.48 1.07
C TYR A 165 9.73 -8.24 0.22
N LYS A 166 10.91 -8.19 -0.40
CA LYS A 166 11.31 -7.10 -1.26
C LYS A 166 11.23 -7.51 -2.74
N ARG A 167 10.54 -6.73 -3.57
CA ARG A 167 10.39 -6.98 -5.01
C ARG A 167 10.30 -5.69 -5.83
N PRO A 168 10.64 -5.74 -7.13
CA PRO A 168 10.29 -4.67 -8.05
C PRO A 168 8.78 -4.46 -8.12
N ILE A 169 8.34 -3.19 -8.17
CA ILE A 169 6.94 -2.84 -8.36
C ILE A 169 6.52 -3.04 -9.82
N SER A 170 5.28 -3.44 -10.06
CA SER A 170 4.74 -3.61 -11.42
C SER A 170 4.76 -2.30 -12.22
N SER A 171 5.00 -2.41 -13.53
CA SER A 171 4.97 -1.30 -14.49
C SER A 171 3.64 -0.53 -14.49
N LEU A 172 2.53 -1.19 -14.12
CA LEU A 172 1.22 -0.57 -13.97
C LEU A 172 1.21 0.55 -12.90
N PHE A 173 2.06 0.45 -11.87
CA PHE A 173 2.20 1.53 -10.89
C PHE A 173 3.13 2.62 -11.39
N VAL A 174 4.23 2.22 -12.04
CA VAL A 174 5.27 3.13 -12.55
C VAL A 174 4.71 4.17 -13.51
N ILE A 175 3.71 3.83 -14.34
CA ILE A 175 3.05 4.80 -15.22
C ILE A 175 2.33 5.93 -14.47
N HIS A 176 2.03 5.75 -13.18
CA HIS A 176 1.36 6.75 -12.34
C HIS A 176 2.31 7.38 -11.32
N THR A 177 3.23 6.60 -10.75
CA THR A 177 4.15 7.07 -9.71
C THR A 177 5.43 7.67 -10.27
N GLY A 178 5.73 7.38 -11.53
CA GLY A 178 7.04 7.61 -12.13
C GLY A 178 8.01 6.45 -11.85
N PRO A 179 9.17 6.45 -12.53
CA PRO A 179 10.12 5.33 -12.52
C PRO A 179 10.94 5.21 -11.23
N HIS A 180 11.01 6.27 -10.42
CA HIS A 180 11.76 6.29 -9.16
C HIS A 180 10.79 6.30 -7.98
N ILE A 181 10.50 5.11 -7.47
CA ILE A 181 9.59 4.88 -6.36
C ILE A 181 10.18 3.80 -5.45
N TYR A 182 9.99 3.95 -4.15
CA TYR A 182 10.06 2.83 -3.22
C TYR A 182 9.19 3.09 -1.99
N GLY A 183 8.84 2.03 -1.28
CA GLY A 183 8.06 2.11 -0.06
C GLY A 183 7.79 0.73 0.50
N ALA A 184 6.96 0.69 1.53
CA ALA A 184 6.56 -0.53 2.20
C ALA A 184 5.04 -0.61 2.33
N VAL A 185 4.51 -1.81 2.16
CA VAL A 185 3.18 -2.20 2.67
C VAL A 185 3.41 -2.97 3.96
N VAL A 186 2.69 -2.61 5.02
CA VAL A 186 2.64 -3.34 6.29
C VAL A 186 1.29 -4.02 6.41
N THR A 187 1.30 -5.27 6.86
CA THR A 187 0.09 -6.06 7.14
C THR A 187 0.11 -6.52 8.58
N LEU A 188 -1.04 -6.53 9.24
CA LEU A 188 -1.21 -6.93 10.62
C LEU A 188 -1.94 -8.29 10.68
N LYS A 189 -1.75 -9.00 11.79
CA LYS A 189 -2.41 -10.28 12.03
C LYS A 189 -3.90 -10.14 12.31
#